data_AF-A0A7S0YK14-F1
#
_entry.id   AF-A0A7S0YK14-F1
#
_cell.length_a   1.000
_cell.length_b   1.000
_cell.length_c   1.000
_cell.angle_alpha   90.00
_cell.angle_beta   90.00
_cell.angle_gamma   90.00
#
_symmetry.space_group_name_H-M   'P 1'
#
loop_
_entity.id
_entity.type
_entity.pdbx_description
1 polymer ?
#
loop_
_entity_poly.entity_id
_entity_poly.type
_entity_poly.pdbx_seq_one_letter_code
_entity_poly.pdbx_strand_id
1 'polypeptide(L)'
;GIVHEPIADLAVILASLEGKDGKIAVEGIYEGVRELDEVELERLEAVGLSVETYSKALGVGKVYAKTPLDLVKSRWCLPSLSIGSIETTNLSHQFRKIPKAAVGRASLFFVPDQ
;
A
#
# COMPACT_ATOMS: atom_id res chain seq x y z
N GLY A 1 6.81 11.45 26.39
CA GLY A 1 6.35 10.92 27.69
C GLY A 1 7.53 10.38 28.48
N ILE A 2 7.28 9.77 29.64
CA ILE A 2 8.32 9.04 30.40
C ILE A 2 8.53 7.60 29.89
N VAL A 3 7.70 7.14 28.95
CA VAL A 3 7.74 5.80 28.36
C VAL A 3 7.64 5.89 26.83
N HIS A 4 8.18 4.88 26.16
CA HIS A 4 7.88 4.61 24.75
C HIS A 4 6.47 4.03 24.65
N GLU A 5 5.64 4.62 23.79
CA GLU A 5 4.24 4.24 23.66
C GLU A 5 4.09 3.19 22.53
N PRO A 6 3.53 2.01 22.80
CA PRO A 6 3.46 0.94 21.80
C PRO A 6 2.79 1.35 20.48
N ILE A 7 1.76 2.22 20.55
CA ILE A 7 1.07 2.71 19.34
C ILE A 7 1.93 3.68 18.52
N ALA A 8 2.78 4.47 19.18
CA ALA A 8 3.69 5.38 18.49
C ALA A 8 4.79 4.59 17.76
N ASP A 9 5.37 3.59 18.43
CA ASP A 9 6.36 2.71 17.82
C ASP A 9 5.76 1.91 16.65
N LEU A 10 4.55 1.37 16.82
CA LEU A 10 3.83 0.69 15.73
C LEU A 10 3.55 1.62 14.56
N ALA A 11 3.16 2.87 14.80
CA ALA A 11 2.93 3.85 13.74
C ALA A 11 4.20 4.14 12.93
N VAL A 12 5.37 4.23 13.59
CA VAL A 12 6.67 4.39 12.91
C VAL A 12 6.98 3.17 12.05
N ILE A 13 6.77 1.95 12.57
CA ILE A 13 7.00 0.71 11.81
C ILE A 13 6.07 0.66 10.59
N LEU A 14 4.78 0.90 10.76
CA LEU A 14 3.81 0.88 9.66
C LEU A 14 4.10 1.96 8.61
N ALA A 15 4.49 3.16 9.04
CA ALA A 15 4.90 4.23 8.13
C ALA A 15 6.19 3.89 7.38
N SER A 16 7.06 3.04 7.93
CA SER A 16 8.30 2.61 7.27
C SER A 16 8.09 1.56 6.17
N LEU A 17 6.88 0.96 6.07
CA LEU A 17 6.56 -0.03 5.04
C LEU A 17 6.36 0.60 3.66
N GLU A 18 6.08 1.90 3.59
CA GLU A 18 5.90 2.65 2.35
C GLU A 18 6.95 3.76 2.21
N GLY A 19 7.49 3.90 1.00
CA GLY A 19 8.42 4.94 0.60
C GLY A 19 7.71 6.25 0.25
N LYS A 20 8.51 7.31 0.08
CA LYS A 20 8.02 8.67 -0.24
C LYS A 20 7.29 8.77 -1.59
N ASP A 21 7.53 7.81 -2.48
CA ASP A 21 6.92 7.70 -3.81
C ASP A 21 5.68 6.79 -3.82
N GLY A 22 5.26 6.27 -2.66
CA GLY A 22 4.15 5.33 -2.53
C GLY A 22 4.49 3.89 -2.91
N LYS A 23 5.78 3.57 -3.08
CA LYS A 23 6.26 2.20 -3.28
C LYS A 23 6.48 1.49 -1.95
N ILE A 24 6.52 0.17 -1.96
CA ILE A 24 6.82 -0.63 -0.78
C ILE A 24 8.31 -0.48 -0.46
N ALA A 25 8.65 -0.15 0.77
CA ALA A 25 10.03 0.10 1.21
C ALA A 25 10.72 -1.15 1.80
N VAL A 26 10.05 -2.31 1.76
CA VAL A 26 10.59 -3.59 2.21
C VAL A 26 11.69 -4.05 1.26
N GLU A 27 12.87 -4.35 1.79
CA GLU A 27 14.01 -4.85 1.03
C GLU A 27 13.66 -6.19 0.35
N GLY A 28 14.11 -6.37 -0.90
CA GLY A 28 13.85 -7.58 -1.69
C GLY A 28 12.44 -7.70 -2.25
N ILE A 29 11.49 -6.83 -1.91
CA ILE A 29 10.09 -7.00 -2.32
C ILE A 29 9.87 -6.95 -3.83
N TYR A 30 10.72 -6.25 -4.57
CA TYR A 30 10.64 -6.16 -6.03
C TYR A 30 11.61 -7.12 -6.74
N GLU A 31 12.39 -7.91 -6.00
CA GLU A 31 13.23 -8.95 -6.60
C GLU A 31 12.33 -10.04 -7.19
N GLY A 32 12.70 -10.55 -8.36
CA GLY A 32 11.91 -11.58 -9.06
C GLY A 32 10.68 -11.05 -9.83
N VAL A 33 10.22 -9.82 -9.57
CA VAL A 33 9.11 -9.23 -10.33
C VAL A 33 9.48 -9.19 -11.82
N ARG A 34 8.74 -9.97 -12.61
CA ARG A 34 8.98 -10.13 -14.05
C ARG A 34 8.83 -8.80 -14.79
N GLU A 35 9.81 -8.49 -15.64
CA GLU A 35 9.69 -7.37 -16.57
C GLU A 35 8.67 -7.67 -17.68
N LEU A 36 7.90 -6.65 -18.04
CA LEU A 36 6.89 -6.75 -19.10
C LEU A 36 7.57 -6.57 -20.47
N ASP A 37 7.26 -7.46 -21.41
CA ASP A 37 7.71 -7.31 -22.79
C ASP A 37 6.87 -6.27 -23.56
N GLU A 38 7.32 -5.89 -24.76
CA GLU A 38 6.63 -4.89 -25.60
C GLU A 38 5.19 -5.30 -25.95
N VAL A 39 4.97 -6.59 -26.21
CA VAL A 39 3.65 -7.13 -26.58
C VAL A 39 2.69 -7.05 -25.39
N GLU A 40 3.18 -7.32 -24.19
CA GLU A 40 2.42 -7.18 -22.95
C GLU A 40 2.11 -5.71 -22.65
N LEU A 41 3.07 -4.80 -22.85
CA LEU A 41 2.84 -3.37 -22.69
C LEU A 41 1.73 -2.88 -23.62
N GLU A 42 1.77 -3.24 -24.90
CA GLU A 42 0.71 -2.91 -25.87
C GLU A 42 -0.66 -3.45 -25.43
N ARG A 43 -0.72 -4.67 -24.89
CA ARG A 43 -1.96 -5.25 -24.36
C ARG A 43 -2.51 -4.48 -23.16
N LEU A 44 -1.64 -4.04 -22.26
CA LEU A 44 -2.05 -3.25 -21.10
C LEU A 44 -2.54 -1.85 -21.50
N GLU A 45 -1.89 -1.23 -22.48
CA GLU A 45 -2.34 0.06 -23.03
C GLU A 45 -3.71 -0.05 -23.72
N ALA A 46 -3.94 -1.16 -24.43
CA ALA A 46 -5.22 -1.42 -25.11
C ALA A 46 -6.42 -1.59 -24.16
N VAL A 47 -6.20 -1.75 -22.84
CA VAL A 47 -7.29 -1.83 -21.85
C VAL A 47 -8.12 -0.54 -21.80
N GLY A 48 -7.53 0.61 -22.14
CA GLY A 48 -8.26 1.87 -22.27
C GLY A 48 -8.78 2.45 -20.95
N LEU A 49 -8.14 2.13 -19.82
CA LEU A 49 -8.50 2.68 -18.51
C LEU A 49 -8.14 4.17 -18.41
N SER A 50 -9.11 5.02 -18.09
CA SER A 50 -8.86 6.44 -17.79
C SER A 50 -8.62 6.64 -16.30
N VAL A 51 -7.53 7.33 -15.95
CA VAL A 51 -7.21 7.72 -14.57
C VAL A 51 -8.32 8.57 -13.95
N GLU A 52 -8.91 9.48 -14.73
CA GLU A 52 -9.98 10.38 -14.27
C GLU A 52 -11.29 9.63 -14.02
N THR A 53 -11.68 8.75 -14.94
CA THR A 53 -12.89 7.93 -14.76
C THR A 53 -12.72 6.99 -13.57
N TYR A 54 -11.51 6.44 -13.40
CA TYR A 54 -11.19 5.56 -12.29
C TYR A 54 -11.22 6.26 -10.93
N SER A 55 -10.57 7.44 -10.80
CA SER A 55 -10.59 8.21 -9.56
C SER A 55 -12.01 8.65 -9.17
N LYS A 56 -12.81 9.08 -10.16
CA LYS A 56 -14.21 9.45 -9.97
C LYS A 56 -15.06 8.26 -9.51
N ALA A 57 -14.86 7.07 -10.07
CA ALA A 57 -15.56 5.86 -9.67
C ALA A 57 -15.24 5.45 -8.21
N LEU A 58 -14.00 5.67 -7.76
CA LEU A 58 -13.57 5.43 -6.38
C LEU A 58 -13.98 6.55 -5.41
N GLY A 59 -14.45 7.69 -5.90
CA GLY A 59 -14.75 8.86 -5.07
C GLY A 59 -13.51 9.53 -4.46
N VAL A 60 -12.33 9.35 -5.06
CA VAL A 60 -11.07 9.93 -4.57
C VAL A 60 -10.63 11.10 -5.46
N GLY A 61 -10.10 12.16 -4.87
CA GLY A 61 -9.64 13.33 -5.61
C GLY A 61 -8.40 13.07 -6.47
N LYS A 62 -7.57 12.09 -6.07
CA LYS A 62 -6.35 11.72 -6.79
C LYS A 62 -5.96 10.28 -6.49
N VAL A 63 -5.40 9.60 -7.48
CA VAL A 63 -4.71 8.31 -7.33
C VAL A 63 -3.21 8.49 -7.55
N TYR A 64 -2.41 7.54 -7.06
CA TYR A 64 -0.94 7.59 -7.22
C TYR A 64 -0.50 7.42 -8.67
N ALA A 65 -1.24 6.62 -9.46
CA ALA A 65 -0.96 6.41 -10.87
C ALA A 65 -1.12 7.71 -11.68
N LYS A 66 -0.10 8.06 -12.47
CA LYS A 66 -0.09 9.27 -13.30
C LYS A 66 -0.61 9.02 -14.71
N THR A 67 -0.39 7.81 -15.22
CA THR A 67 -0.82 7.40 -16.56
C THR A 67 -1.81 6.21 -16.49
N PRO A 68 -2.64 6.02 -17.53
CA PRO A 68 -3.42 4.80 -17.72
C PRO A 68 -2.61 3.52 -17.55
N LEU A 69 -1.42 3.48 -18.17
CA LEU A 69 -0.55 2.30 -18.11
C LEU A 69 -0.05 2.05 -16.69
N ASP A 70 0.38 3.09 -15.96
CA ASP A 70 0.80 2.97 -14.57
C ASP A 70 -0.32 2.43 -13.68
N LEU A 71 -1.56 2.87 -13.93
CA LEU A 71 -2.72 2.42 -13.18
C LEU A 71 -2.94 0.91 -13.34
N VAL A 72 -2.85 0.42 -14.58
CA VAL A 72 -3.02 -0.99 -14.89
C VAL A 72 -1.85 -1.81 -14.32
N LYS A 73 -0.61 -1.37 -14.56
CA LYS A 73 0.60 -2.01 -14.02
C LYS A 73 0.57 -2.12 -12.50
N SER A 74 0.22 -1.05 -11.81
CA SER A 74 0.18 -1.02 -10.33
C SER A 74 -0.85 -1.99 -9.76
N ARG A 75 -1.88 -2.34 -10.54
CA ARG A 75 -2.95 -3.22 -10.08
C ARG A 75 -2.70 -4.69 -10.39
N TRP A 76 -2.01 -5.00 -11.48
CA TRP A 76 -1.90 -6.38 -12.00
C TRP A 76 -0.47 -6.90 -12.05
N CYS A 77 0.54 -6.03 -12.15
CA CYS A 77 1.91 -6.41 -12.45
C CYS A 77 2.90 -6.03 -11.36
N LEU A 78 2.50 -5.22 -10.38
CA LEU A 78 3.35 -4.82 -9.26
C LEU A 78 2.79 -5.32 -7.92
N PRO A 79 3.64 -5.68 -6.96
CA PRO A 79 3.19 -5.99 -5.61
C PRO A 79 2.55 -4.78 -4.96
N SER A 80 1.59 -5.04 -4.07
CA SER A 80 0.94 -3.99 -3.28
C SER A 80 0.87 -4.38 -1.80
N LEU A 81 0.97 -3.39 -0.93
CA LEU A 81 0.86 -3.54 0.51
C LEU A 81 -0.37 -2.76 0.99
N SER A 82 -1.08 -3.29 1.97
CA SER A 82 -2.24 -2.61 2.55
C SER A 82 -2.32 -2.85 4.04
N ILE A 83 -2.43 -1.77 4.81
CA ILE A 83 -2.69 -1.84 6.25
C ILE A 83 -4.18 -2.08 6.46
N GLY A 84 -4.53 -3.26 6.97
CA GLY A 84 -5.93 -3.67 7.17
C GLY A 84 -6.50 -3.19 8.49
N SER A 85 -5.78 -3.38 9.60
CA SER A 85 -6.24 -2.90 10.91
C SER A 85 -5.11 -2.52 11.86
N ILE A 86 -5.42 -1.61 12.76
CA ILE A 86 -4.58 -1.26 13.91
C ILE A 86 -5.46 -1.40 15.16
N GLU A 87 -5.09 -2.32 16.03
CA GLU A 87 -5.80 -2.60 17.28
C GLU A 87 -4.92 -2.28 18.47
N THR A 88 -5.54 -1.91 19.59
CA THR A 88 -4.84 -1.69 20.86
C THR A 88 -5.58 -2.36 21.99
N THR A 89 -4.92 -2.52 23.14
CA THR A 89 -5.56 -3.04 24.35
C THR A 89 -6.60 -2.11 24.95
N ASN A 90 -6.71 -0.86 24.48
CA ASN A 90 -7.71 0.06 24.98
C ASN A 90 -9.10 -0.37 24.49
N LEU A 91 -10.09 -0.30 25.38
CA LEU A 91 -11.49 -0.45 24.98
C LEU A 91 -11.90 0.72 24.08
N SER A 92 -12.92 0.50 23.27
CA SER A 92 -13.51 1.55 22.44
C SER A 92 -13.86 2.78 23.29
N HIS A 93 -13.67 3.96 22.71
CA HIS A 93 -13.94 5.25 23.33
C HIS A 93 -13.08 5.66 24.55
N GLN A 94 -11.91 5.04 24.75
CA GLN A 94 -10.92 5.49 25.76
C GLN A 94 -9.75 6.24 25.11
N PHE A 95 -9.67 7.57 25.33
CA PHE A 95 -8.80 8.47 24.57
C PHE A 95 -7.62 9.09 25.37
N ARG A 96 -7.44 8.71 26.65
CA ARG A 96 -6.40 9.27 27.55
C ARG A 96 -5.68 8.18 28.34
N LYS A 97 -5.30 7.10 27.65
CA LYS A 97 -4.54 5.98 28.23
C LYS A 97 -3.52 5.46 27.24
N ILE A 98 -2.30 5.27 27.71
CA ILE A 98 -1.26 4.59 26.95
C ILE A 98 -1.64 3.10 26.92
N PRO A 99 -1.86 2.50 25.72
CA PRO A 99 -2.19 1.09 25.62
C PRO A 99 -0.99 0.23 26.05
N LYS A 100 -1.27 -0.92 26.67
CA LYS A 100 -0.24 -1.89 27.05
C LYS A 100 0.35 -2.58 25.82
N ALA A 101 -0.45 -2.78 24.77
CA ALA A 101 0.00 -3.36 23.51
C ALA A 101 -0.79 -2.81 22.32
N ALA A 102 -0.18 -2.87 21.14
CA ALA A 102 -0.79 -2.54 19.86
C ALA A 102 -0.47 -3.64 18.84
N VAL A 103 -1.39 -3.91 17.93
CA VAL A 103 -1.26 -4.93 16.88
C VAL A 103 -1.64 -4.27 15.56
N GLY A 104 -0.69 -4.25 14.61
CA GLY A 104 -0.95 -3.87 13.22
C GLY A 104 -1.11 -5.12 12.36
N ARG A 105 -2.06 -5.11 11.44
CA ARG A 105 -2.22 -6.15 10.42
C ARG A 105 -2.07 -5.51 9.05
N ALA A 106 -1.13 -6.04 8.28
CA ALA A 106 -0.91 -5.66 6.89
C ALA A 106 -1.00 -6.90 6.00
N SER A 107 -1.45 -6.69 4.77
CA SER A 107 -1.52 -7.69 3.72
C SER A 107 -0.60 -7.29 2.60
N LEU A 108 0.01 -8.29 1.97
CA LEU A 108 0.84 -8.14 0.79
C LEU A 108 0.21 -8.94 -0.35
N PHE A 109 0.08 -8.30 -1.51
CA PHE A 109 -0.32 -8.94 -2.76
C PHE A 109 0.92 -9.26 -3.58
N PHE A 110 1.09 -10.52 -3.91
CA PHE A 110 2.19 -11.01 -4.74
C PHE A 110 1.78 -11.04 -6.22
N VAL A 111 2.78 -10.86 -7.08
CA VAL A 111 2.70 -11.03 -8.52
C VAL A 111 3.55 -12.24 -8.93
N PRO A 112 3.39 -12.77 -10.16
CA PRO A 112 4.17 -13.91 -10.62
C PRO A 112 5.68 -13.71 -10.47
N ASP A 113 6.37 -14.80 -10.17
CA ASP A 113 7.84 -14.90 -10.10
C ASP A 113 8.52 -14.13 -8.94
N GLN A 114 7.75 -13.66 -7.94
CA GLN A 114 8.24 -13.12 -6.65
C GLN A 114 8.61 -14.18 -5.61
#